data_AF-A0A5B6WNU5-F1
#
_entry.id   AF-A0A5B6WNU5-F1
#
_cell.length_a   1.000
_cell.length_b   1.000
_cell.length_c   1.000
_cell.angle_alpha   90.00
_cell.angle_beta   90.00
_cell.angle_gamma   90.00
#
_symmetry.space_group_name_H-M   'P 1'
#
loop_
_entity.id
_entity.type
_entity.pdbx_description
1 polymer ?
#
loop_
_entity_poly.entity_id
_entity_poly.type
_entity_poly.pdbx_seq_one_letter_code
_entity_poly.pdbx_strand_id
1 'polypeptide(L)'
;MFKQAKLGNASYPVSASNTASQVVELQRLNKSPVDKIRKYGAEEFRATLDDDPEKVEFWLENTIRVFDEISSMPIECLKCVISLLRDTTYQWWNTLVSLVPRESVTWEFCQTEFRKKYICQRFLDQKHK
;
A
#
# COMPACT_ATOMS: atom_id res chain seq x y z
N MET A 1 30.37 5.75 -59.53
CA MET A 1 30.72 4.59 -58.68
C MET A 1 30.39 4.93 -57.23
N PHE A 2 29.23 4.52 -56.74
CA PHE A 2 28.86 4.68 -55.33
C PHE A 2 29.16 3.37 -54.60
N LYS A 3 30.16 3.37 -53.71
CA LYS A 3 30.44 2.24 -52.82
C LYS A 3 29.47 2.29 -51.65
N GLN A 4 28.72 1.20 -51.46
CA GLN A 4 27.89 0.99 -50.29
C GLN A 4 28.76 0.78 -49.04
N ALA A 5 28.43 1.48 -47.95
CA ALA A 5 28.99 1.23 -46.64
C ALA A 5 28.17 0.14 -45.93
N LYS A 6 28.83 -0.94 -45.56
CA LYS A 6 28.28 -2.10 -44.86
C LYS A 6 28.09 -1.71 -43.38
N LEU A 7 26.84 -1.62 -42.89
CA LEU A 7 26.60 -1.53 -41.45
C LEU A 7 26.99 -2.86 -40.80
N GLY A 8 27.98 -2.80 -39.92
CA GLY A 8 28.37 -3.90 -39.04
C GLY A 8 27.26 -4.16 -38.02
N ASN A 9 26.78 -5.39 -38.00
CA ASN A 9 25.88 -5.94 -37.01
C ASN A 9 26.66 -6.21 -35.70
N ALA A 10 26.69 -5.22 -34.81
CA ALA A 10 27.13 -5.45 -33.43
C ALA A 10 26.05 -6.25 -32.70
N SER A 11 26.21 -7.58 -32.69
CA SER A 11 25.43 -8.49 -31.86
C SER A 11 25.97 -8.37 -30.43
N TYR A 12 25.25 -7.65 -29.57
CA TYR A 12 25.49 -7.71 -28.13
C TYR A 12 25.02 -9.09 -27.62
N PRO A 13 25.81 -9.81 -26.81
CA PRO A 13 25.29 -10.98 -26.11
C PRO A 13 24.31 -10.48 -25.03
N VAL A 14 23.02 -10.77 -25.21
CA VAL A 14 22.05 -10.72 -24.12
C VAL A 14 22.48 -11.79 -23.12
N SER A 15 23.05 -11.37 -21.99
CA SER A 15 23.36 -12.23 -20.85
C SER A 15 22.08 -12.92 -20.38
N ALA A 16 21.87 -14.15 -20.86
CA ALA A 16 20.82 -15.04 -20.41
C ALA A 16 21.22 -15.64 -19.06
N SER A 17 21.06 -14.87 -17.99
CA SER A 17 21.15 -15.38 -16.63
C SER A 17 20.30 -14.54 -15.68
N ASN A 18 18.99 -14.44 -15.93
CA ASN A 18 18.04 -14.09 -14.87
C ASN A 18 16.59 -14.60 -15.09
N THR A 19 16.37 -15.54 -16.01
CA THR A 19 15.02 -15.97 -16.38
C THR A 19 14.30 -16.72 -15.26
N ALA A 20 15.03 -17.48 -14.42
CA ALA A 20 14.44 -18.20 -13.29
C ALA A 20 13.96 -17.26 -12.16
N SER A 21 14.72 -16.20 -11.84
CA SER A 21 14.36 -15.26 -10.78
C SER A 21 13.13 -14.42 -11.16
N GLN A 22 13.06 -13.98 -12.42
CA GLN A 22 11.89 -13.26 -12.94
C GLN A 22 10.64 -14.12 -13.00
N VAL A 23 10.75 -15.41 -13.37
CA VAL A 23 9.60 -16.32 -13.41
C VAL A 23 9.06 -16.59 -11.99
N VAL A 24 9.93 -16.72 -10.99
CA VAL A 24 9.51 -16.85 -9.59
C VAL A 24 8.91 -15.54 -9.05
N GLU A 25 9.45 -14.37 -9.41
CA GLU A 25 8.86 -13.06 -9.07
C GLU A 25 7.51 -12.83 -9.75
N LEU A 26 7.35 -13.23 -11.02
CA LEU A 26 6.09 -13.13 -11.76
C LEU A 26 5.03 -14.06 -11.18
N GLN A 27 5.42 -15.28 -10.78
CA GLN A 27 4.56 -16.21 -10.05
C GLN A 27 4.19 -15.67 -8.65
N ARG A 28 5.09 -14.91 -7.99
CA ARG A 28 4.80 -14.17 -6.75
C ARG A 28 3.86 -12.99 -7.01
N LEU A 29 3.86 -12.42 -8.21
CA LEU A 29 2.96 -11.34 -8.64
C LEU A 29 1.53 -11.82 -8.96
N ASN A 30 1.33 -13.11 -9.24
CA ASN A 30 0.01 -13.67 -9.55
C ASN A 30 -0.98 -13.69 -8.37
N LYS A 31 -0.52 -13.40 -7.14
CA LYS A 31 -1.37 -13.25 -5.95
C LYS A 31 -1.75 -11.78 -5.75
N SER A 32 -3.01 -11.52 -5.38
CA SER A 32 -3.48 -10.17 -5.11
C SER A 32 -2.56 -9.49 -4.08
N PRO A 33 -2.28 -8.18 -4.21
CA PRO A 33 -1.57 -7.40 -3.18
C PRO A 33 -2.14 -7.63 -1.77
N VAL A 34 -3.46 -7.83 -1.67
CA VAL A 34 -4.17 -8.14 -0.42
C VAL A 34 -3.83 -9.53 0.12
N ASP A 35 -3.67 -10.53 -0.74
CA ASP A 35 -3.30 -11.89 -0.31
C ASP A 35 -1.87 -11.92 0.23
N LYS A 36 -0.99 -11.09 -0.32
CA LYS A 36 0.39 -10.95 0.15
C LYS A 36 0.40 -10.41 1.57
N ILE A 37 -0.23 -9.26 1.81
CA ILE A 37 -0.17 -8.58 3.11
C ILE A 37 -0.84 -9.43 4.21
N ARG A 38 -1.91 -10.17 3.90
CA ARG A 38 -2.56 -11.09 4.86
C ARG A 38 -1.65 -12.24 5.27
N LYS A 39 -0.80 -12.73 4.36
CA LYS A 39 0.22 -13.75 4.69
C LYS A 39 1.24 -13.23 5.71
N TYR A 40 1.52 -11.94 5.72
CA TYR A 40 2.45 -11.28 6.65
C TYR A 40 1.74 -10.74 7.91
N GLY A 41 0.45 -11.04 8.11
CA GLY A 41 -0.28 -10.67 9.31
C GLY A 41 -1.01 -9.32 9.25
N ALA A 42 -1.22 -8.76 8.05
CA ALA A 42 -2.14 -7.63 7.91
C ALA A 42 -3.60 -8.10 8.11
N GLU A 43 -4.32 -7.40 8.98
CA GLU A 43 -5.70 -7.73 9.35
C GLU A 43 -6.70 -6.70 8.81
N GLU A 44 -7.97 -7.08 8.70
CA GLU A 44 -9.02 -6.12 8.37
C GLU A 44 -9.22 -5.13 9.52
N PHE A 45 -9.56 -3.89 9.20
CA PHE A 45 -9.86 -2.86 10.20
C PHE A 45 -11.33 -2.49 10.20
N ARG A 46 -11.93 -2.57 11.39
CA ARG A 46 -13.30 -2.17 11.68
C ARG A 46 -13.25 -1.27 12.91
N ALA A 47 -13.49 0.02 12.75
CA ALA A 47 -13.62 0.89 13.90
C ALA A 47 -14.94 0.61 14.64
N THR A 48 -14.85 0.28 15.92
CA THR A 48 -15.98 0.22 16.84
C THR A 48 -16.01 1.48 17.71
N LEU A 49 -17.20 1.79 18.28
CA LEU A 49 -17.35 2.96 19.15
C LEU A 49 -16.56 2.82 20.47
N ASP A 50 -16.15 1.61 20.82
CA ASP A 50 -15.43 1.31 22.06
C ASP A 50 -13.95 0.97 21.84
N ASP A 51 -13.44 1.04 20.60
CA ASP A 51 -12.04 0.75 20.35
C ASP A 51 -11.11 1.77 21.01
N ASP A 52 -10.13 1.22 21.73
CA ASP A 52 -9.04 1.93 22.35
C ASP A 52 -8.11 2.53 21.28
N PRO A 53 -7.77 3.83 21.35
CA PRO A 53 -6.73 4.43 20.51
C PRO A 53 -5.45 3.59 20.40
N GLU A 54 -5.04 2.89 21.45
CA GLU A 54 -3.87 2.01 21.41
C GLU A 54 -4.05 0.85 20.44
N LYS A 55 -5.23 0.22 20.38
CA LYS A 55 -5.52 -0.87 19.43
C LYS A 55 -5.52 -0.36 17.99
N VAL A 56 -6.00 0.87 17.78
CA VAL A 56 -6.03 1.48 16.45
C VAL A 56 -4.62 1.84 15.97
N GLU A 57 -3.78 2.42 16.83
CA GLU A 57 -2.37 2.67 16.49
C GLU A 57 -1.64 1.34 16.24
N PHE A 58 -1.85 0.33 17.10
CA PHE A 58 -1.24 -0.99 16.92
C PHE A 58 -1.57 -1.61 15.55
N TRP A 59 -2.83 -1.53 15.13
CA TRP A 59 -3.23 -2.02 13.81
C TRP A 59 -2.53 -1.25 12.67
N LEU A 60 -2.42 0.08 12.79
CA LEU A 60 -1.75 0.93 11.80
C LEU A 60 -0.25 0.63 11.73
N GLU A 61 0.43 0.52 12.87
CA GLU A 61 1.86 0.20 12.96
C GLU A 61 2.17 -1.19 12.40
N ASN A 62 1.35 -2.19 12.73
CA ASN A 62 1.49 -3.53 12.18
C ASN A 62 1.35 -3.53 10.65
N THR A 63 0.40 -2.75 10.12
CA THR A 63 0.20 -2.61 8.67
C THR A 63 1.38 -1.91 7.99
N ILE A 64 1.92 -0.85 8.59
CA ILE A 64 3.15 -0.18 8.12
C ILE A 64 4.31 -1.17 8.08
N ARG A 65 4.53 -1.91 9.17
CA ARG A 65 5.58 -2.92 9.27
C ARG A 65 5.47 -3.99 8.18
N VAL A 66 4.26 -4.50 7.93
CA VAL A 66 4.02 -5.48 6.86
C VAL A 66 4.39 -4.91 5.50
N PHE A 67 4.06 -3.65 5.23
CA PHE A 67 4.43 -3.01 3.96
C PHE A 67 5.93 -2.80 3.80
N ASP A 68 6.63 -2.42 4.86
CA ASP A 68 8.08 -2.29 4.87
C ASP A 68 8.75 -3.65 4.62
N GLU A 69 8.26 -4.72 5.25
CA GLU A 69 8.79 -6.07 5.09
C GLU A 69 8.65 -6.60 3.65
N ILE A 70 7.55 -6.28 2.98
CA ILE A 70 7.32 -6.70 1.58
C ILE A 70 7.82 -5.69 0.55
N SER A 71 8.41 -4.56 0.99
CA SER A 71 8.87 -3.46 0.15
C SER A 71 7.79 -2.96 -0.82
N SER A 72 6.58 -2.74 -0.30
CA SER A 72 5.46 -2.25 -1.11
C SER A 72 5.66 -0.79 -1.52
N MET A 73 5.32 -0.48 -2.77
CA MET A 73 5.29 0.91 -3.23
C MET A 73 4.14 1.68 -2.54
N PRO A 74 4.28 2.99 -2.25
CA PRO A 74 3.25 3.79 -1.56
C PRO A 74 1.85 3.70 -2.21
N ILE A 75 1.80 3.67 -3.55
CA ILE A 75 0.55 3.54 -4.31
C ILE A 75 -0.13 2.18 -4.08
N GLU A 76 0.65 1.11 -3.89
CA GLU A 76 0.14 -0.23 -3.59
C GLU A 76 -0.24 -0.36 -2.11
N CYS A 77 0.52 0.26 -1.19
CA CYS A 77 0.16 0.36 0.23
C CYS A 77 -1.23 0.98 0.39
N LEU A 78 -1.49 2.08 -0.33
CA LEU A 78 -2.78 2.76 -0.30
C LEU A 78 -3.93 1.83 -0.75
N LYS A 79 -3.79 1.17 -1.92
CA LYS A 79 -4.78 0.21 -2.41
C LYS A 79 -5.03 -0.93 -1.42
N CYS A 80 -3.95 -1.43 -0.81
CA CYS A 80 -3.99 -2.49 0.19
C CYS A 80 -4.76 -2.05 1.43
N VAL A 81 -4.44 -0.91 2.02
CA VAL A 81 -5.13 -0.40 3.21
C VAL A 81 -6.60 -0.17 2.94
N ILE A 82 -6.95 0.48 1.83
CA ILE A 82 -8.35 0.69 1.44
C ILE A 82 -9.10 -0.64 1.36
N SER A 83 -8.44 -1.68 0.86
CA SER A 83 -9.00 -3.03 0.78
C SER A 83 -9.12 -3.75 2.13
N LEU A 84 -8.42 -3.27 3.17
CA LEU A 84 -8.54 -3.77 4.55
C LEU A 84 -9.58 -3.01 5.37
N LEU A 85 -9.95 -1.78 4.98
CA LEU A 85 -10.98 -1.01 5.67
C LEU A 85 -12.36 -1.63 5.49
N ARG A 86 -13.18 -1.57 6.54
CA ARG A 86 -14.53 -2.12 6.56
C ARG A 86 -15.51 -1.15 7.21
N ASP A 87 -16.80 -1.40 6.98
CA ASP A 87 -17.93 -0.72 7.61
C ASP A 87 -17.82 0.83 7.59
N THR A 88 -17.91 1.46 8.77
CA THR A 88 -17.87 2.91 8.95
C THR A 88 -16.52 3.51 8.57
N THR A 89 -15.43 2.75 8.70
CA THR A 89 -14.09 3.21 8.30
C THR A 89 -13.97 3.31 6.79
N TYR A 90 -14.49 2.32 6.06
CA TYR A 90 -14.48 2.37 4.60
C TYR A 90 -15.36 3.52 4.08
N GLN A 91 -16.53 3.74 4.68
CA GLN A 91 -17.40 4.87 4.34
C GLN A 91 -16.71 6.22 4.59
N TRP A 92 -16.10 6.39 5.76
CA TRP A 92 -15.35 7.60 6.10
C TRP A 92 -14.21 7.86 5.09
N TRP A 93 -13.46 6.82 4.72
CA TRP A 93 -12.39 6.95 3.74
C TRP A 93 -12.90 7.45 2.39
N ASN A 94 -14.00 6.88 1.87
CA ASN A 94 -14.61 7.32 0.62
C ASN A 94 -15.07 8.78 0.65
N THR A 95 -15.62 9.24 1.78
CA THR A 95 -15.96 10.66 1.96
C THR A 95 -14.70 11.52 1.97
N LEU A 96 -13.66 11.13 2.71
CA LEU A 96 -12.42 11.90 2.79
C LEU A 96 -11.79 12.12 1.41
N VAL A 97 -11.65 11.05 0.60
CA VAL A 97 -11.08 11.15 -0.75
C VAL A 97 -11.95 11.94 -1.73
N SER A 98 -13.26 12.09 -1.45
CA SER A 98 -14.13 12.97 -2.23
C SER A 98 -13.98 14.46 -1.88
N LEU A 99 -13.40 14.76 -0.72
CA LEU A 99 -13.21 16.12 -0.22
C LEU A 99 -11.83 16.71 -0.54
N VAL A 100 -10.88 15.86 -0.93
CA VAL A 100 -9.51 16.29 -1.24
C VAL A 100 -9.15 16.04 -2.71
N PRO A 101 -8.24 16.84 -3.31
CA PRO A 101 -7.73 16.59 -4.65
C PRO A 101 -7.11 15.20 -4.75
N ARG A 102 -7.32 14.50 -5.86
CA ARG A 102 -6.86 13.11 -6.06
C ARG A 102 -5.34 12.98 -5.96
N GLU A 103 -4.63 14.03 -6.36
CA GLU A 103 -3.17 14.14 -6.36
C GLU A 103 -2.60 14.22 -4.94
N SER A 104 -3.42 14.62 -3.97
CA SER A 104 -3.03 14.71 -2.55
C SER A 104 -3.20 13.40 -1.79
N VAL A 105 -3.90 12.41 -2.37
CA VAL A 105 -4.15 11.11 -1.72
C VAL A 105 -2.90 10.22 -1.85
N THR A 106 -1.98 10.38 -0.91
CA THR A 106 -0.77 9.55 -0.78
C THR A 106 -0.85 8.61 0.42
N TRP A 107 0.16 7.73 0.57
CA TRP A 107 0.27 6.85 1.73
C TRP A 107 0.48 7.64 3.04
N GLU A 108 1.26 8.72 2.99
CA GLU A 108 1.51 9.62 4.11
C GLU A 108 0.26 10.39 4.51
N PHE A 109 -0.52 10.84 3.52
CA PHE A 109 -1.83 11.45 3.74
C PHE A 109 -2.78 10.46 4.45
N CYS A 110 -2.84 9.22 3.98
CA CYS A 110 -3.64 8.16 4.59
C CYS A 110 -3.28 7.96 6.06
N GLN A 111 -1.99 7.78 6.37
CA GLN A 111 -1.52 7.61 7.75
C GLN A 111 -1.92 8.80 8.64
N THR A 112 -1.71 10.02 8.14
CA THR A 112 -1.99 11.25 8.89
C THR A 112 -3.47 11.40 9.22
N GLU A 113 -4.34 11.26 8.22
CA GLU A 113 -5.78 11.41 8.41
C GLU A 113 -6.38 10.27 9.24
N PHE A 114 -5.84 9.05 9.11
CA PHE A 114 -6.26 7.92 9.92
C PHE A 114 -5.97 8.14 11.41
N ARG A 115 -4.75 8.59 11.75
CA ARG A 115 -4.39 8.94 13.14
C ARG A 115 -5.26 10.07 13.69
N LYS A 116 -5.47 11.14 12.91
CA LYS A 116 -6.35 12.23 13.33
C LYS A 116 -7.77 11.74 13.64
N LYS A 117 -8.33 10.92 12.75
CA LYS A 117 -9.71 10.44 12.84
C LYS A 117 -9.95 9.54 14.05
N TYR A 118 -9.07 8.59 14.30
CA TYR A 118 -9.33 7.54 15.28
C TYR A 118 -8.56 7.68 16.59
N ILE A 119 -7.44 8.41 16.58
CA ILE A 119 -6.54 8.52 17.73
C ILE A 119 -6.74 9.90 18.36
N CYS A 120 -6.57 10.98 17.59
CA CYS A 120 -6.75 12.34 18.12
C CYS A 120 -8.20 12.65 18.50
N GLN A 121 -9.19 12.21 17.70
CA GLN A 121 -10.61 12.43 18.02
C GLN A 121 -10.99 11.84 19.37
N ARG A 122 -10.45 10.67 19.73
CA ARG A 122 -10.74 10.01 21.00
C ARG A 122 -10.12 10.70 22.21
N PHE A 123 -8.92 11.28 22.06
CA PHE A 123 -8.35 12.14 23.10
C PHE A 123 -9.25 13.34 23.41
N LEU A 124 -9.93 13.89 22.40
CA LEU A 124 -10.90 14.97 22.60
C LEU A 124 -12.20 14.43 23.24
N ASP A 125 -12.74 13.32 22.75
CA ASP A 125 -14.00 12.76 23.27
C ASP A 125 -13.86 12.28 24.74
N GLN A 126 -12.72 11.73 25.14
CA GLN A 126 -12.44 11.31 26.52
C GLN A 126 -12.34 12.49 27.50
N LYS A 127 -11.89 13.67 27.03
CA LYS A 127 -11.73 14.86 27.88
C LYS A 127 -13.06 15.56 28.20
N HIS A 128 -14.13 15.21 27.49
CA HIS A 128 -15.47 15.78 27.66
C HIS A 128 -16.43 14.89 28.45
N LYS A 129 -15.92 13.85 29.14
CA LYS A 129 -16.70 12.95 30.00
C LYS A 129 -16.27 13.09 31.45
#